data_AF-A0A349A791-F1
#
_entry.id   AF-A0A349A791-F1
#
_cell.length_a   1.000
_cell.length_b   1.000
_cell.length_c   1.000
_cell.angle_alpha   90.00
_cell.angle_beta   90.00
_cell.angle_gamma   90.00
#
_symmetry.space_group_name_H-M   'P 1'
#
loop_
_entity.id
_entity.type
_entity.pdbx_description
1 polymer ?
#
loop_
_entity_poly.entity_id
_entity_poly.type
_entity_poly.pdbx_seq_one_letter_code
_entity_poly.pdbx_strand_id
1 'polypeptide(L)'
;MEAKDTEKIRTAFFYVVLVTVTLAFFYMLKTFFFAIFWAAVIAILFSPLYRRLHGWTSAPNLSASLVLVVIVLLIILPAVLVGTLLVGESLMLYDSIDSGPLGVKMKIFLIGIKNHPFLDRLHIDEALLTQKIADIARGVTNFIVATLSNLTQNTFVFIVKFGVMLYALYFFIRDGKRFVGALGRMLPIGDARGRRLFERFAATSRATLKVTVIIGGLQGALGGILFFVTGIEGALIWGLLMIFFSVIPGIGCSIVWAPAGVILLATGHLWEGITILA
;
A
#
# COMPACT_ATOMS: atom_id res chain seq x y z
N MET A 1 61.23 13.64 -4.99
CA MET A 1 59.82 13.24 -5.16
C MET A 1 59.01 14.53 -5.08
N GLU A 2 58.68 15.08 -6.23
CA GLU A 2 58.32 16.49 -6.41
C GLU A 2 56.90 16.79 -5.93
N ALA A 3 56.68 18.00 -5.41
CA ALA A 3 55.37 18.48 -4.91
C ALA A 3 54.20 18.30 -5.91
N LYS A 4 54.52 18.18 -7.20
CA LYS A 4 53.58 17.96 -8.31
C LYS A 4 52.90 16.59 -8.29
N ASP A 5 53.58 15.55 -7.79
CA ASP A 5 52.99 14.21 -7.66
C ASP A 5 52.06 14.12 -6.46
N THR A 6 52.41 14.79 -5.35
CA THR A 6 51.53 14.93 -4.17
C THR A 6 50.24 15.66 -4.52
N GLU A 7 50.30 16.67 -5.40
CA GLU A 7 49.12 17.42 -5.85
C GLU A 7 48.19 16.61 -6.75
N LYS A 8 48.76 15.79 -7.65
CA LYS A 8 47.99 14.83 -8.47
C LYS A 8 47.32 13.75 -7.61
N ILE A 9 48.05 13.19 -6.65
CA ILE A 9 47.51 12.17 -5.72
C ILE A 9 46.40 12.77 -4.85
N ARG A 10 46.57 14.00 -4.33
CA ARG A 10 45.54 14.70 -3.56
C ARG A 10 44.29 15.00 -4.39
N THR A 11 44.47 15.43 -5.63
CA THR A 11 43.35 15.70 -6.56
C THR A 11 42.62 14.41 -6.93
N ALA A 12 43.34 13.34 -7.25
CA ALA A 12 42.75 12.02 -7.53
C ALA A 12 41.99 11.48 -6.30
N PHE A 13 42.58 11.55 -5.11
CA PHE A 13 41.93 11.17 -3.86
C PHE A 13 40.66 11.99 -3.60
N PHE A 14 40.71 13.31 -3.80
CA PHE A 14 39.54 14.18 -3.68
C PHE A 14 38.41 13.76 -4.64
N TYR A 15 38.71 13.49 -5.91
CA TYR A 15 37.68 13.05 -6.86
C TYR A 15 37.13 11.66 -6.53
N VAL A 16 37.96 10.72 -6.07
CA VAL A 16 37.51 9.41 -5.61
C VAL A 16 36.54 9.56 -4.44
N VAL A 17 36.94 10.31 -3.40
CA VAL A 17 36.07 10.57 -2.24
C VAL A 17 34.80 11.29 -2.66
N LEU A 18 34.88 12.30 -3.54
CA LEU A 18 33.71 13.02 -4.04
C LEU A 18 32.74 12.10 -4.77
N VAL A 19 33.24 11.24 -5.66
CA VAL A 19 32.41 10.25 -6.38
C VAL A 19 31.82 9.24 -5.40
N THR A 20 32.59 8.72 -4.45
CA THR A 20 32.10 7.78 -3.43
C THR A 20 31.00 8.41 -2.57
N VAL A 21 31.21 9.63 -2.07
CA VAL A 21 30.20 10.35 -1.27
C VAL A 21 28.97 10.66 -2.11
N THR A 22 29.14 11.03 -3.38
CA THR A 22 28.02 11.29 -4.31
C THR A 22 27.21 10.01 -4.56
N LEU A 23 27.87 8.88 -4.82
CA LEU A 23 27.20 7.59 -5.00
C LEU A 23 26.50 7.12 -3.72
N ALA A 24 27.14 7.29 -2.56
CA ALA A 24 26.54 6.97 -1.27
C ALA A 24 25.30 7.83 -1.00
N PHE A 25 25.34 9.13 -1.35
CA PHE A 25 24.20 10.03 -1.25
C PHE A 25 23.03 9.56 -2.14
N PHE A 26 23.28 9.23 -3.42
CA PHE A 26 22.24 8.70 -4.31
C PHE A 26 21.68 7.35 -3.83
N TYR A 27 22.54 6.49 -3.28
CA TYR A 27 22.12 5.22 -2.68
C TYR A 27 21.19 5.46 -1.48
N MET A 28 21.50 6.44 -0.63
CA MET A 28 20.64 6.81 0.49
C MET A 28 19.31 7.41 0.02
N LEU A 29 19.35 8.23 -1.04
CA LEU A 29 18.17 8.88 -1.62
C LEU A 29 17.21 7.89 -2.31
N LYS A 30 17.74 6.77 -2.83
CA LYS A 30 16.94 5.67 -3.41
C LYS A 30 15.83 5.19 -2.48
N THR A 31 16.11 5.10 -1.18
CA THR A 31 15.13 4.68 -0.15
C THR A 31 13.89 5.58 -0.12
N PHE A 32 14.06 6.87 -0.38
CA PHE A 32 12.99 7.88 -0.33
C PHE A 32 12.42 8.21 -1.71
N PHE A 33 13.00 7.69 -2.79
CA PHE A 33 12.56 7.98 -4.15
C PHE A 33 11.07 7.70 -4.35
N PHE A 34 10.59 6.54 -3.87
CA PHE A 34 9.16 6.20 -3.94
C PHE A 34 8.29 7.18 -3.14
N ALA A 35 8.73 7.62 -1.96
CA ALA A 35 7.98 8.59 -1.15
C ALA A 35 7.85 9.94 -1.86
N ILE A 36 8.96 10.43 -2.45
CA ILE A 36 8.97 11.70 -3.21
C ILE A 36 8.14 11.56 -4.50
N PHE A 37 8.25 10.42 -5.19
CA PHE A 37 7.47 10.14 -6.39
C PHE A 37 5.96 10.17 -6.08
N TRP A 38 5.53 9.46 -5.02
CA TRP A 38 4.14 9.46 -4.58
C TRP A 38 3.65 10.85 -4.17
N ALA A 39 4.48 11.62 -3.47
CA ALA A 39 4.18 13.00 -3.17
C ALA A 39 3.91 13.84 -4.44
N ALA A 40 4.71 13.68 -5.50
CA ALA A 40 4.51 14.40 -6.76
C ALA A 40 3.22 13.97 -7.48
N VAL A 41 2.95 12.67 -7.52
CA VAL A 41 1.74 12.10 -8.13
C VAL A 41 0.49 12.61 -7.43
N ILE A 42 0.45 12.53 -6.09
CA ILE A 42 -0.66 13.03 -5.27
C ILE A 42 -0.79 14.55 -5.41
N ALA A 43 0.31 15.31 -5.41
CA ALA A 43 0.26 16.76 -5.63
C ALA A 43 -0.38 17.13 -6.98
N ILE A 44 -0.06 16.38 -8.05
CA ILE A 44 -0.69 16.57 -9.36
C ILE A 44 -2.18 16.27 -9.31
N LEU A 45 -2.58 15.19 -8.63
CA LEU A 45 -3.98 14.78 -8.47
C LEU A 45 -4.81 15.82 -7.72
N PHE A 46 -4.27 16.38 -6.63
CA PHE A 46 -4.94 17.36 -5.77
C PHE A 46 -4.70 18.82 -6.19
N SER A 47 -3.91 19.06 -7.25
CA SER A 47 -3.72 20.40 -7.83
C SER A 47 -5.01 21.18 -8.16
N PRO A 48 -6.12 20.59 -8.68
CA PRO A 48 -7.37 21.33 -8.85
C PRO A 48 -7.98 21.78 -7.52
N LEU A 49 -7.90 20.96 -6.46
CA LEU A 49 -8.40 21.31 -5.13
C LEU A 49 -7.59 22.47 -4.54
N TYR A 50 -6.25 22.40 -4.64
CA TYR A 50 -5.37 23.49 -4.22
C TYR A 50 -5.71 24.81 -4.92
N ARG A 51 -5.91 24.80 -6.25
CA ARG A 51 -6.24 26.03 -7.00
C ARG A 51 -7.58 26.63 -6.57
N ARG A 52 -8.59 25.81 -6.27
CA ARG A 52 -9.90 26.28 -5.76
C ARG A 52 -9.75 26.93 -4.39
N LEU A 53 -9.06 26.26 -3.46
CA LEU A 53 -8.83 26.79 -2.11
C LEU A 53 -7.92 28.04 -2.11
N HIS A 54 -6.92 28.07 -2.98
CA HIS A 54 -6.03 29.22 -3.13
C HIS A 54 -6.75 30.44 -3.69
N GLY A 55 -7.69 30.25 -4.63
CA GLY A 55 -8.54 31.34 -5.12
C GLY A 55 -9.43 31.96 -4.03
N TRP A 56 -9.74 31.21 -2.97
CA TRP A 56 -10.57 31.68 -1.86
C TRP A 56 -9.77 32.31 -0.72
N THR A 57 -8.60 31.73 -0.40
CA THR A 57 -7.78 32.14 0.75
C THR A 57 -6.68 33.14 0.40
N SER A 58 -6.24 33.21 -0.86
CA SER A 58 -5.10 34.00 -1.35
C SER A 58 -3.75 33.76 -0.63
N ALA A 59 -3.70 32.83 0.33
CA ALA A 59 -2.55 32.53 1.16
C ALA A 59 -1.98 31.14 0.83
N PRO A 60 -0.81 31.06 0.15
CA PRO A 60 -0.30 29.79 -0.38
C PRO A 60 -0.02 28.73 0.70
N ASN A 61 0.44 29.16 1.88
CA ASN A 61 0.70 28.26 3.01
C ASN A 61 -0.61 27.67 3.57
N LEU A 62 -1.65 28.50 3.73
CA LEU A 62 -2.93 28.06 4.28
C LEU A 62 -3.63 27.09 3.32
N SER A 63 -3.69 27.41 2.02
CA SER A 63 -4.29 26.52 1.03
C SER A 63 -3.56 25.19 0.95
N ALA A 64 -2.22 25.19 0.99
CA ALA A 64 -1.44 23.96 0.96
C ALA A 64 -1.65 23.11 2.22
N SER A 65 -1.68 23.73 3.41
CA SER A 65 -1.95 23.03 4.66
C SER A 65 -3.35 22.41 4.68
N LEU A 66 -4.38 23.14 4.22
CA LEU A 66 -5.74 22.61 4.13
C LEU A 66 -5.83 21.41 3.20
N VAL A 67 -5.21 21.48 2.02
CA VAL A 67 -5.16 20.34 1.10
C VAL A 67 -4.41 19.16 1.72
N LEU A 68 -3.29 19.42 2.39
CA LEU A 68 -2.53 18.37 3.07
C LEU A 68 -3.38 17.69 4.15
N VAL A 69 -4.10 18.44 4.96
CA VAL A 69 -5.02 17.89 5.98
C VAL A 69 -6.10 17.03 5.33
N VAL A 70 -6.73 17.49 4.24
CA VAL A 70 -7.72 16.70 3.50
C VAL A 70 -7.12 15.39 2.99
N ILE A 71 -5.92 15.41 2.43
CA ILE A 71 -5.23 14.20 1.95
C ILE A 71 -4.90 13.26 3.11
N VAL A 72 -4.37 13.78 4.21
CA VAL A 72 -4.01 13.00 5.39
C VAL A 72 -5.25 12.34 5.98
N LEU A 73 -6.37 13.05 6.11
CA LEU A 73 -7.64 12.48 6.56
C LEU A 73 -8.15 11.39 5.61
N LEU A 74 -8.08 11.64 4.29
CA LEU A 74 -8.50 10.67 3.27
C LEU A 74 -7.67 9.38 3.31
N ILE A 75 -6.39 9.43 3.69
CA ILE A 75 -5.52 8.26 3.79
C ILE A 75 -5.64 7.57 5.15
N ILE A 76 -5.60 8.33 6.25
CA ILE A 76 -5.55 7.77 7.60
C ILE A 76 -6.89 7.19 8.02
N LEU A 77 -8.02 7.85 7.70
CA LEU A 77 -9.33 7.41 8.19
C LEU A 77 -9.70 6.00 7.67
N PRO A 78 -9.58 5.68 6.37
CA PRO A 78 -9.78 4.32 5.88
C PRO A 78 -8.81 3.30 6.47
N ALA A 79 -7.54 3.69 6.66
CA ALA A 79 -6.51 2.80 7.20
C ALA A 79 -6.78 2.43 8.66
N VAL A 80 -7.18 3.41 9.49
CA VAL A 80 -7.58 3.16 10.88
C VAL A 80 -8.83 2.29 10.92
N LEU A 81 -9.84 2.58 10.08
CA LEU A 81 -11.07 1.78 10.04
C LEU A 81 -10.79 0.31 9.69
N VAL A 82 -10.01 0.06 8.63
CA VAL A 82 -9.55 -1.29 8.27
C VAL A 82 -8.76 -1.92 9.42
N GLY A 83 -7.82 -1.18 10.02
CA GLY A 83 -7.02 -1.67 11.14
C GLY A 83 -7.89 -2.12 12.30
N THR A 84 -8.88 -1.32 12.70
CA THR A 84 -9.79 -1.67 13.80
C THR A 84 -10.70 -2.84 13.48
N LEU A 85 -11.23 -2.92 12.25
CA LEU A 85 -12.08 -4.03 11.82
C LEU A 85 -11.29 -5.34 11.75
N LEU A 86 -10.12 -5.32 11.10
CA LEU A 86 -9.26 -6.50 10.98
C LEU A 86 -8.74 -6.98 12.34
N VAL A 87 -8.34 -6.07 13.23
CA VAL A 87 -7.86 -6.45 14.58
C VAL A 87 -9.01 -6.99 15.43
N GLY A 88 -10.20 -6.39 15.36
CA GLY A 88 -11.39 -6.91 16.07
C GLY A 88 -11.74 -8.33 15.64
N GLU A 89 -11.81 -8.57 14.32
CA GLU A 89 -12.05 -9.90 13.75
C GLU A 89 -10.94 -10.89 14.17
N SER A 90 -9.67 -10.46 14.10
CA SER A 90 -8.50 -11.29 14.40
C SER A 90 -8.38 -11.65 15.89
N LEU A 91 -8.79 -10.77 16.81
CA LEU A 91 -8.79 -11.05 18.24
C LEU A 91 -9.91 -12.01 18.64
N MET A 92 -11.10 -11.89 18.03
CA MET A 92 -12.17 -12.90 18.19
C MET A 92 -11.74 -14.29 17.69
N LEU A 93 -10.91 -14.31 16.65
CA LEU A 93 -10.22 -15.49 16.13
C LEU A 93 -9.17 -16.06 17.08
N TYR A 94 -8.38 -15.21 17.73
CA TYR A 94 -7.30 -15.64 18.62
C TYR A 94 -7.83 -16.26 19.93
N ASP A 95 -8.81 -15.62 20.59
CA ASP A 95 -9.48 -16.17 21.77
C ASP A 95 -10.17 -17.52 21.49
N SER A 96 -10.59 -17.69 20.24
CA SER A 96 -11.27 -18.88 19.72
C SER A 96 -10.33 -20.05 19.43
N ILE A 97 -9.03 -19.81 19.28
CA ILE A 97 -8.01 -20.82 18.93
C ILE A 97 -7.38 -21.46 20.19
N ASP A 98 -7.23 -20.70 21.29
CA ASP A 98 -6.47 -21.20 22.45
C ASP A 98 -7.35 -21.92 23.50
N SER A 99 -8.66 -21.62 23.57
CA SER A 99 -9.58 -22.34 24.50
C SER A 99 -11.08 -22.27 24.14
N GLY A 100 -11.44 -21.81 22.94
CA GLY A 100 -12.82 -21.55 22.54
C GLY A 100 -13.46 -22.59 21.60
N PRO A 101 -14.79 -22.47 21.35
CA PRO A 101 -15.60 -23.38 20.52
C PRO A 101 -15.17 -23.51 19.04
N LEU A 102 -14.12 -22.81 18.58
CA LEU A 102 -13.60 -22.87 17.22
C LEU A 102 -12.66 -24.07 16.99
N GLY A 103 -11.85 -24.47 17.98
CA GLY A 103 -11.12 -25.74 17.92
C GLY A 103 -12.07 -26.95 17.88
N VAL A 104 -13.24 -26.80 18.51
CA VAL A 104 -14.34 -27.77 18.48
C VAL A 104 -15.11 -27.67 17.16
N LYS A 105 -15.40 -26.48 16.62
CA LYS A 105 -16.05 -26.31 15.29
C LYS A 105 -15.16 -26.80 14.14
N MET A 106 -13.85 -26.62 14.20
CA MET A 106 -12.91 -27.19 13.23
C MET A 106 -12.92 -28.73 13.30
N LYS A 107 -12.97 -29.32 14.51
CA LYS A 107 -13.17 -30.77 14.70
C LYS A 107 -14.54 -31.25 14.23
N ILE A 108 -15.62 -30.53 14.51
CA ILE A 108 -17.00 -30.87 14.10
C ILE A 108 -17.16 -30.72 12.58
N PHE A 109 -16.50 -29.75 11.96
CA PHE A 109 -16.52 -29.55 10.51
C PHE A 109 -15.68 -30.62 9.79
N LEU A 110 -14.53 -31.02 10.34
CA LEU A 110 -13.79 -32.21 9.90
C LEU A 110 -14.65 -33.48 9.98
N ILE A 111 -15.51 -33.59 11.01
CA ILE A 111 -16.50 -34.68 11.15
C ILE A 111 -17.70 -34.50 10.21
N GLY A 112 -18.05 -33.27 9.79
CA GLY A 112 -19.10 -33.00 8.81
C GLY A 112 -18.69 -33.38 7.38
N ILE A 113 -17.42 -33.14 7.03
CA ILE A 113 -16.78 -33.65 5.81
C ILE A 113 -16.70 -35.19 5.86
N LYS A 114 -16.49 -35.77 7.04
CA LYS A 114 -16.43 -37.23 7.29
C LYS A 114 -17.70 -38.00 6.92
N ASN A 115 -18.87 -37.34 6.91
CA ASN A 115 -20.17 -38.01 6.69
C ASN A 115 -20.82 -37.70 5.34
N HIS A 116 -20.10 -37.02 4.42
CA HIS A 116 -20.67 -36.71 3.10
C HIS A 116 -20.53 -37.95 2.18
N PRO A 117 -21.64 -38.52 1.66
CA PRO A 117 -21.63 -39.79 0.89
C PRO A 117 -20.83 -39.76 -0.43
N PHE A 118 -20.29 -38.60 -0.80
CA PHE A 118 -19.39 -38.43 -1.94
C PHE A 118 -17.91 -38.67 -1.60
N LEU A 119 -17.49 -38.47 -0.34
CA LEU A 119 -16.10 -38.60 0.10
C LEU A 119 -15.74 -40.05 0.49
N ASP A 120 -16.71 -40.82 0.99
CA ASP A 120 -16.56 -42.27 1.21
C ASP A 120 -16.28 -43.05 -0.09
N ARG A 121 -16.75 -42.55 -1.24
CA ARG A 121 -16.48 -43.17 -2.55
C ARG A 121 -15.07 -42.91 -3.08
N LEU A 122 -14.33 -41.95 -2.50
CA LEU A 122 -13.02 -41.50 -2.98
C LEU A 122 -11.84 -42.09 -2.18
N HIS A 123 -12.07 -42.88 -1.13
CA HIS A 123 -11.02 -43.47 -0.27
C HIS A 123 -9.92 -42.47 0.11
N ILE A 124 -10.29 -41.24 0.46
CA ILE A 124 -9.31 -40.23 0.84
C ILE A 124 -8.79 -40.57 2.23
N ASP A 125 -7.49 -40.83 2.31
CA ASP A 125 -6.78 -41.17 3.55
C ASP A 125 -6.97 -40.06 4.60
N GLU A 126 -7.70 -40.37 5.68
CA GLU A 126 -8.12 -39.41 6.71
C GLU A 126 -6.91 -38.71 7.37
N ALA A 127 -5.79 -39.43 7.49
CA ALA A 127 -4.54 -38.91 8.01
C ALA A 127 -3.91 -37.86 7.08
N LEU A 128 -4.01 -38.08 5.76
CA LEU A 128 -3.46 -37.18 4.74
C LEU A 128 -4.28 -35.88 4.66
N LEU A 129 -5.61 -35.97 4.78
CA LEU A 129 -6.48 -34.79 4.77
C LEU A 129 -6.26 -33.91 6.01
N THR A 130 -6.14 -34.55 7.19
CA THR A 130 -5.87 -33.87 8.46
C THR A 130 -4.48 -33.23 8.47
N GLN A 131 -3.46 -33.91 7.94
CA GLN A 131 -2.13 -33.33 7.77
C GLN A 131 -2.13 -32.14 6.82
N LYS A 132 -2.76 -32.25 5.64
CA LYS A 132 -2.81 -31.15 4.67
C LYS A 132 -3.52 -29.92 5.21
N ILE A 133 -4.59 -30.08 5.97
CA ILE A 133 -5.29 -28.96 6.62
C ILE A 133 -4.40 -28.32 7.70
N ALA A 134 -3.70 -29.13 8.51
CA ALA A 134 -2.75 -28.63 9.49
C ALA A 134 -1.53 -27.93 8.84
N ASP A 135 -1.09 -28.39 7.67
CA ASP A 135 -0.01 -27.75 6.89
C ASP A 135 -0.45 -26.40 6.32
N ILE A 136 -1.67 -26.32 5.78
CA ILE A 136 -2.26 -25.07 5.29
C ILE A 136 -2.41 -24.08 6.44
N ALA A 137 -2.96 -24.51 7.59
CA ALA A 137 -3.10 -23.68 8.77
C ALA A 137 -1.74 -23.15 9.26
N ARG A 138 -0.73 -24.02 9.37
CA ARG A 138 0.65 -23.61 9.72
C ARG A 138 1.25 -22.63 8.71
N GLY A 139 1.02 -22.85 7.42
CA GLY A 139 1.45 -21.94 6.35
C GLY A 139 0.83 -20.55 6.50
N VAL A 140 -0.47 -20.47 6.78
CA VAL A 140 -1.19 -19.22 7.04
C VAL A 140 -0.68 -18.53 8.32
N THR A 141 -0.54 -19.26 9.43
CA THR A 141 -0.03 -18.70 10.68
C THR A 141 1.40 -18.17 10.51
N ASN A 142 2.29 -18.93 9.86
CA ASN A 142 3.66 -18.48 9.59
C ASN A 142 3.69 -17.26 8.67
N PHE A 143 2.82 -17.20 7.67
CA PHE A 143 2.68 -16.01 6.82
C PHE A 143 2.23 -14.79 7.61
N ILE A 144 1.22 -14.93 8.49
CA ILE A 144 0.74 -13.85 9.36
C ILE A 144 1.84 -13.40 10.32
N VAL A 145 2.50 -14.32 11.04
CA VAL A 145 3.57 -13.99 11.99
C VAL A 145 4.78 -13.34 11.30
N ALA A 146 5.19 -13.87 10.15
CA ALA A 146 6.27 -13.29 9.36
C ALA A 146 5.90 -11.90 8.83
N THR A 147 4.66 -11.70 8.38
CA THR A 147 4.16 -10.40 7.90
C THR A 147 4.09 -9.39 9.05
N LEU A 148 3.56 -9.78 10.21
CA LEU A 148 3.50 -8.94 11.41
C LEU A 148 4.89 -8.57 11.93
N SER A 149 5.81 -9.52 11.96
CA SER A 149 7.20 -9.27 12.40
C SER A 149 7.95 -8.35 11.43
N ASN A 150 7.74 -8.52 10.11
CA ASN A 150 8.27 -7.61 9.09
C ASN A 150 7.64 -6.22 9.14
N LEU A 151 6.35 -6.12 9.50
CA LEU A 151 5.69 -4.84 9.76
C LEU A 151 6.37 -4.14 10.94
N THR A 152 6.56 -4.80 12.09
CA THR A 152 7.18 -4.20 13.28
C THR A 152 8.61 -3.71 13.03
N GLN A 153 9.46 -4.50 12.36
CA GLN A 153 10.84 -4.07 12.04
C GLN A 153 10.89 -2.90 11.05
N ASN A 154 9.93 -2.82 10.12
CA ASN A 154 9.89 -1.75 9.11
C ASN A 154 9.00 -0.56 9.49
N THR A 155 8.28 -0.59 10.62
CA THR A 155 7.40 0.51 11.05
C THR A 155 8.16 1.84 11.14
N PHE A 156 9.35 1.86 11.73
CA PHE A 156 10.14 3.09 11.83
C PHE A 156 10.49 3.65 10.44
N VAL A 157 11.00 2.79 9.55
CA VAL A 157 11.33 3.18 8.17
C VAL A 157 10.09 3.65 7.41
N PHE A 158 8.94 3.00 7.62
CA PHE A 158 7.65 3.40 7.06
C PHE A 158 7.24 4.79 7.54
N ILE A 159 7.28 5.06 8.85
CA ILE A 159 6.94 6.36 9.44
C ILE A 159 7.84 7.46 8.87
N VAL A 160 9.16 7.22 8.79
CA VAL A 160 10.10 8.18 8.21
C VAL A 160 9.78 8.43 6.72
N LYS A 161 9.56 7.38 5.93
CA LYS A 161 9.18 7.51 4.50
C LYS A 161 7.85 8.25 4.33
N PHE A 162 6.87 7.97 5.19
CA PHE A 162 5.57 8.63 5.18
C PHE A 162 5.71 10.11 5.55
N GLY A 163 6.51 10.45 6.57
CA GLY A 163 6.82 11.83 6.94
C GLY A 163 7.52 12.60 5.80
N VAL A 164 8.51 11.97 5.15
CA VAL A 164 9.20 12.55 3.97
C VAL A 164 8.21 12.75 2.81
N MET A 165 7.32 11.79 2.57
CA MET A 165 6.25 11.92 1.57
C MET A 165 5.35 13.13 1.87
N LEU A 166 4.85 13.26 3.11
CA LEU A 166 3.98 14.38 3.49
C LEU A 166 4.69 15.72 3.39
N TYR A 167 5.96 15.79 3.80
CA TYR A 167 6.80 16.96 3.64
C TYR A 167 6.95 17.34 2.17
N ALA A 168 7.39 16.41 1.32
CA ALA A 168 7.54 16.65 -0.11
C ALA A 168 6.20 17.05 -0.76
N LEU A 169 5.11 16.41 -0.36
CA LEU A 169 3.76 16.66 -0.85
C LEU A 169 3.32 18.11 -0.56
N TYR A 170 3.55 18.58 0.67
CA TYR A 170 3.27 19.97 1.05
C TYR A 170 3.97 20.96 0.11
N PHE A 171 5.28 20.81 -0.07
CA PHE A 171 6.07 21.70 -0.92
C PHE A 171 5.71 21.55 -2.40
N PHE A 172 5.38 20.36 -2.88
CA PHE A 172 4.93 20.17 -4.27
C PHE A 172 3.56 20.79 -4.55
N ILE A 173 2.63 20.74 -3.59
CA ILE A 173 1.34 21.43 -3.69
C ILE A 173 1.56 22.95 -3.70
N ARG A 174 2.36 23.46 -2.76
CA ARG A 174 2.57 24.91 -2.57
C ARG A 174 3.42 25.55 -3.66
N ASP A 175 4.59 24.96 -3.95
CA ASP A 175 5.64 25.55 -4.78
C ASP A 175 5.82 24.83 -6.13
N GLY A 176 4.90 23.94 -6.52
CA GLY A 176 5.03 23.10 -7.71
C GLY A 176 5.44 23.85 -8.98
N LYS A 177 4.89 25.05 -9.23
CA LYS A 177 5.28 25.89 -10.39
C LYS A 177 6.75 26.34 -10.33
N ARG A 178 7.25 26.66 -9.14
CA ARG A 178 8.65 27.07 -8.92
C ARG A 178 9.59 25.89 -9.12
N PHE A 179 9.23 24.70 -8.64
CA PHE A 179 10.01 23.48 -8.86
C PHE A 179 10.11 23.13 -10.35
N VAL A 180 9.00 23.18 -11.08
CA VAL A 180 9.00 22.93 -12.54
C VAL A 180 9.85 23.96 -13.28
N GLY A 181 9.75 25.24 -12.91
CA GLY A 181 10.58 26.30 -13.50
C GLY A 181 12.07 26.18 -13.16
N ALA A 182 12.42 25.69 -11.97
CA ALA A 182 13.80 25.43 -11.59
C ALA A 182 14.38 24.22 -12.36
N LEU A 183 13.62 23.12 -12.44
CA LEU A 183 14.01 21.94 -13.22
C LEU A 183 14.19 22.26 -14.71
N GLY A 184 13.31 23.08 -15.28
CA GLY A 184 13.42 23.54 -16.67
C GLY A 184 14.73 24.28 -16.97
N ARG A 185 15.18 25.14 -16.04
CA ARG A 185 16.43 25.90 -16.17
C ARG A 185 17.69 25.05 -15.96
N MET A 186 17.60 23.99 -15.16
CA MET A 186 18.73 23.07 -14.91
C MET A 186 18.94 22.06 -16.04
N LEU A 187 17.89 21.73 -16.80
CA LEU A 187 17.97 20.76 -17.89
C LEU A 187 18.38 21.46 -19.21
N PRO A 188 19.38 20.93 -19.93
CA PRO A 188 19.85 21.49 -21.22
C PRO A 188 18.90 21.15 -22.38
N ILE A 189 17.58 21.21 -22.16
CA ILE A 189 16.53 20.86 -23.14
C ILE A 189 15.73 22.08 -23.61
N GLY A 190 16.00 23.26 -23.05
CA GLY A 190 15.32 24.52 -23.36
C GLY A 190 13.94 24.64 -22.69
N ASP A 191 13.66 25.82 -22.12
CA ASP A 191 12.47 26.07 -21.28
C ASP A 191 11.14 25.64 -21.91
N ALA A 192 10.98 25.86 -23.22
CA ALA A 192 9.77 25.50 -23.95
C ALA A 192 9.57 23.97 -24.07
N ARG A 193 10.64 23.20 -24.29
CA ARG A 193 10.55 21.73 -24.39
C ARG A 193 10.38 21.11 -23.00
N GLY A 194 11.07 21.65 -21.99
CA GLY A 194 10.92 21.23 -20.59
C GLY A 194 9.49 21.40 -20.08
N ARG A 195 8.85 22.55 -20.34
CA ARG A 195 7.42 22.75 -20.01
C ARG A 195 6.50 21.76 -20.70
N ARG A 196 6.67 21.54 -22.01
CA ARG A 196 5.86 20.56 -22.76
C ARG A 196 6.03 19.14 -22.22
N LEU A 197 7.25 18.75 -21.83
CA LEU A 197 7.50 17.44 -21.22
C LEU A 197 6.75 17.30 -19.88
N PHE A 198 6.82 18.32 -19.02
CA PHE A 198 6.10 18.31 -17.74
C PHE A 198 4.58 18.31 -17.92
N GLU A 199 4.05 19.07 -18.87
CA GLU A 199 2.63 19.07 -19.20
C GLU A 199 2.16 17.69 -19.68
N ARG A 200 2.94 17.05 -20.56
CA ARG A 200 2.67 15.67 -21.01
C ARG A 200 2.72 14.68 -19.85
N PHE A 201 3.76 14.73 -19.01
CA PHE A 201 3.87 13.88 -17.84
C PHE A 201 2.67 14.07 -16.90
N ALA A 202 2.29 15.31 -16.62
CA ALA A 202 1.14 15.59 -15.76
C ALA A 202 -0.18 15.14 -16.40
N ALA A 203 -0.33 15.26 -17.72
CA ALA A 203 -1.50 14.77 -18.45
C ALA A 203 -1.58 13.23 -18.40
N THR A 204 -0.49 12.53 -18.68
CA THR A 204 -0.41 11.07 -18.59
C THR A 204 -0.65 10.58 -17.17
N SER A 205 0.00 11.16 -16.16
CA SER A 205 -0.21 10.80 -14.76
C SER A 205 -1.67 10.99 -14.33
N ARG A 206 -2.32 12.10 -14.73
CA ARG A 206 -3.75 12.30 -14.46
C ARG A 206 -4.63 11.30 -15.19
N ALA A 207 -4.30 10.93 -16.42
CA ALA A 207 -5.05 9.94 -17.19
C ALA A 207 -4.95 8.56 -16.53
N THR A 208 -3.73 8.11 -16.19
CA THR A 208 -3.50 6.84 -15.49
C THR A 208 -4.23 6.79 -14.17
N LEU A 209 -4.13 7.84 -13.33
CA LEU A 209 -4.83 7.88 -12.04
C LEU A 209 -6.35 7.87 -12.18
N LYS A 210 -6.92 8.58 -13.16
CA LYS A 210 -8.37 8.54 -13.41
C LYS A 210 -8.81 7.12 -13.76
N VAL A 211 -8.05 6.43 -14.60
CA VAL A 211 -8.30 5.03 -14.93
C VAL A 211 -8.18 4.15 -13.69
N THR A 212 -7.15 4.33 -12.86
CA THR A 212 -7.00 3.59 -11.60
C THR A 212 -8.20 3.81 -10.67
N VAL A 213 -8.72 5.03 -10.54
CA VAL A 213 -9.92 5.31 -9.73
C VAL A 213 -11.16 4.62 -10.30
N ILE A 214 -11.32 4.58 -11.64
CA ILE A 214 -12.46 3.89 -12.29
C ILE A 214 -12.36 2.38 -12.05
N ILE A 215 -11.20 1.77 -12.32
CA ILE A 215 -10.93 0.36 -12.06
C ILE A 215 -11.14 0.06 -10.58
N GLY A 216 -10.70 0.95 -9.71
CA GLY A 216 -10.90 0.89 -8.28
C GLY A 216 -12.34 0.88 -7.84
N GLY A 217 -13.16 1.74 -8.44
CA GLY A 217 -14.61 1.75 -8.26
C GLY A 217 -15.24 0.41 -8.63
N LEU A 218 -14.85 -0.15 -9.79
CA LEU A 218 -15.31 -1.47 -10.22
C LEU A 218 -14.84 -2.58 -9.25
N GLN A 219 -13.58 -2.57 -8.85
CA GLN A 219 -13.00 -3.53 -7.92
C GLN A 219 -13.70 -3.49 -6.56
N GLY A 220 -13.95 -2.30 -6.01
CA GLY A 220 -14.63 -2.19 -4.72
C GLY A 220 -16.12 -2.49 -4.80
N ALA A 221 -16.79 -2.20 -5.93
CA ALA A 221 -18.17 -2.63 -6.14
C ALA A 221 -18.26 -4.17 -6.23
N LEU A 222 -17.41 -4.80 -7.04
CA LEU A 222 -17.36 -6.26 -7.17
C LEU A 222 -16.96 -6.92 -5.85
N GLY A 223 -15.94 -6.40 -5.15
CA GLY A 223 -15.53 -6.92 -3.85
C GLY A 223 -16.59 -6.72 -2.77
N GLY A 224 -17.34 -5.61 -2.80
CA GLY A 224 -18.49 -5.40 -1.93
C GLY A 224 -19.64 -6.37 -2.21
N ILE A 225 -19.94 -6.65 -3.49
CA ILE A 225 -20.92 -7.68 -3.87
C ILE A 225 -20.45 -9.06 -3.42
N LEU A 226 -19.17 -9.37 -3.60
CA LEU A 226 -18.56 -10.63 -3.19
C LEU A 226 -18.73 -10.83 -1.68
N PHE A 227 -18.37 -9.82 -0.89
CA PHE A 227 -18.49 -9.84 0.57
C PHE A 227 -19.96 -9.96 1.02
N PHE A 228 -20.88 -9.34 0.29
CA PHE A 228 -22.31 -9.45 0.56
C PHE A 228 -22.83 -10.87 0.29
N VAL A 229 -22.43 -11.48 -0.83
CA VAL A 229 -22.83 -12.86 -1.19
C VAL A 229 -22.23 -13.89 -0.24
N THR A 230 -21.01 -13.67 0.25
CA THR A 230 -20.37 -14.55 1.25
C THR A 230 -20.84 -14.29 2.68
N GLY A 231 -21.78 -13.37 2.90
CA GLY A 231 -22.36 -13.11 4.22
C GLY A 231 -21.46 -12.33 5.19
N ILE A 232 -20.45 -11.61 4.70
CA ILE A 232 -19.60 -10.74 5.53
C ILE A 232 -20.39 -9.49 5.93
N GLU A 233 -20.50 -9.25 7.23
CA GLU A 233 -21.14 -8.04 7.74
C GLU A 233 -20.40 -6.77 7.28
N GLY A 234 -21.16 -5.71 6.98
CA GLY A 234 -20.57 -4.45 6.53
C GLY A 234 -19.94 -4.52 5.14
N ALA A 235 -20.39 -5.43 4.25
CA ALA A 235 -19.91 -5.57 2.87
C ALA A 235 -19.79 -4.24 2.10
N LEU A 236 -20.71 -3.29 2.32
CA LEU A 236 -20.64 -1.95 1.74
C LEU A 236 -19.41 -1.15 2.22
N ILE A 237 -19.10 -1.23 3.53
CA ILE A 237 -17.95 -0.55 4.13
C ILE A 237 -16.67 -1.13 3.54
N TRP A 238 -16.57 -2.46 3.46
CA TRP A 238 -15.44 -3.14 2.84
C TRP A 238 -15.26 -2.81 1.37
N GLY A 239 -16.35 -2.77 0.59
CA GLY A 239 -16.33 -2.34 -0.79
C GLY A 239 -15.82 -0.90 -0.94
N LEU A 240 -16.32 0.04 -0.13
CA LEU A 240 -15.83 1.43 -0.12
C LEU A 240 -14.33 1.50 0.21
N LEU A 241 -13.87 0.76 1.21
CA LEU A 241 -12.45 0.67 1.57
C LEU A 241 -11.61 0.16 0.39
N MET A 242 -12.07 -0.88 -0.31
CA MET A 242 -11.40 -1.39 -1.52
C MET A 242 -11.29 -0.31 -2.61
N ILE A 243 -12.33 0.52 -2.81
CA ILE A 243 -12.26 1.66 -3.73
C ILE A 243 -11.16 2.63 -3.29
N PHE A 244 -11.07 2.97 -2.00
CA PHE A 244 -10.02 3.88 -1.52
C PHE A 244 -8.61 3.33 -1.72
N PHE A 245 -8.37 2.06 -1.36
CA PHE A 245 -7.03 1.46 -1.47
C PHE A 245 -6.62 1.12 -2.89
N SER A 246 -7.56 0.92 -3.82
CA SER A 246 -7.28 0.64 -5.24
C SER A 246 -6.39 1.68 -5.93
N VAL A 247 -6.41 2.93 -5.43
CA VAL A 247 -5.62 4.04 -5.97
C VAL A 247 -4.12 3.84 -5.70
N ILE A 248 -3.77 3.00 -4.73
CA ILE A 248 -2.39 2.65 -4.36
C ILE A 248 -1.91 1.50 -5.26
N PRO A 249 -1.03 1.74 -6.25
CA PRO A 249 -0.49 0.70 -7.11
C PRO A 249 0.36 -0.29 -6.34
N GLY A 250 0.39 -1.54 -6.84
CA GLY A 250 1.12 -2.66 -6.24
C GLY A 250 0.38 -3.30 -5.06
N ILE A 251 -0.43 -2.55 -4.31
CA ILE A 251 -1.23 -3.08 -3.19
C ILE A 251 -2.71 -3.13 -3.58
N GLY A 252 -3.29 -1.99 -3.94
CA GLY A 252 -4.68 -1.89 -4.39
C GLY A 252 -5.70 -2.39 -3.35
N CYS A 253 -6.79 -2.97 -3.84
CA CYS A 253 -7.82 -3.58 -3.00
C CYS A 253 -7.37 -4.88 -2.28
N SER A 254 -6.21 -5.45 -2.64
CA SER A 254 -5.73 -6.72 -2.07
C SER A 254 -5.44 -6.67 -0.58
N ILE A 255 -5.14 -5.48 -0.05
CA ILE A 255 -4.98 -5.27 1.40
C ILE A 255 -6.26 -5.56 2.19
N VAL A 256 -7.42 -5.56 1.52
CA VAL A 256 -8.71 -5.85 2.14
C VAL A 256 -9.10 -7.30 1.90
N TRP A 257 -9.21 -7.73 0.63
CA TRP A 257 -9.78 -9.04 0.32
C TRP A 257 -8.83 -10.20 0.63
N ALA A 258 -7.51 -10.03 0.48
CA ALA A 258 -6.58 -11.15 0.69
C ALA A 258 -6.50 -11.57 2.16
N PRO A 259 -6.32 -10.66 3.15
CA PRO A 259 -6.40 -11.02 4.56
C PRO A 259 -7.78 -11.57 4.94
N ALA A 260 -8.87 -10.97 4.46
CA ALA A 260 -10.23 -11.45 4.75
C ALA A 260 -10.45 -12.88 4.26
N GLY A 261 -10.08 -13.21 3.02
CA GLY A 261 -10.20 -14.55 2.48
C GLY A 261 -9.32 -15.57 3.22
N VAL A 262 -8.08 -15.20 3.55
CA VAL A 262 -7.16 -16.06 4.34
C VAL A 262 -7.73 -16.32 5.74
N ILE A 263 -8.29 -15.31 6.38
CA ILE A 263 -8.95 -15.43 7.68
C ILE A 263 -10.15 -16.38 7.59
N LEU A 264 -11.00 -16.26 6.57
CA LEU A 264 -12.17 -17.12 6.37
C LEU A 264 -11.79 -18.59 6.14
N LEU A 265 -10.72 -18.84 5.38
CA LEU A 265 -10.18 -20.19 5.26
C LEU A 265 -9.69 -20.73 6.61
N ALA A 266 -9.02 -19.89 7.40
CA ALA A 266 -8.53 -20.27 8.73
C ALA A 266 -9.65 -20.49 9.76
N THR A 267 -10.82 -19.86 9.60
CA THR A 267 -12.01 -20.08 10.46
C THR A 267 -12.88 -21.27 10.05
N GLY A 268 -12.60 -21.91 8.91
CA GLY A 268 -13.38 -23.04 8.38
C GLY A 268 -14.48 -22.66 7.39
N HIS A 269 -14.55 -21.39 6.96
CA HIS A 269 -15.45 -20.89 5.92
C HIS A 269 -14.81 -21.07 4.52
N LEU A 270 -14.72 -22.33 4.09
CA LEU A 270 -14.00 -22.74 2.88
C LEU A 270 -14.59 -22.17 1.59
N TRP A 271 -15.91 -22.20 1.44
CA TRP A 271 -16.56 -21.69 0.22
C TRP A 271 -16.37 -20.18 0.11
N GLU A 272 -16.57 -19.46 1.21
CA GLU A 272 -16.44 -18.00 1.29
C GLU A 272 -14.99 -17.58 1.05
N GLY A 273 -14.03 -18.22 1.71
CA GLY A 273 -12.61 -17.93 1.55
C GLY A 273 -12.09 -18.24 0.16
N ILE A 274 -12.48 -19.37 -0.46
CA ILE A 274 -12.09 -19.71 -1.84
C ILE A 274 -12.71 -18.71 -2.81
N THR A 275 -14.00 -18.38 -2.64
CA THR A 275 -14.72 -17.45 -3.53
C THR A 275 -14.14 -16.04 -3.49
N ILE A 276 -13.60 -15.62 -2.34
CA ILE A 276 -12.94 -14.30 -2.18
C ILE A 276 -11.52 -14.28 -2.75
N LEU A 277 -10.79 -15.39 -2.70
CA LEU A 277 -9.40 -15.48 -3.12
C LEU A 277 -9.21 -15.92 -4.59
N ALA A 278 -10.24 -16.48 -5.22
CA ALA A 278 -10.25 -16.93 -6.62
C ALA A 278 -10.46 -15.77 -7.59
#